data_AF-A0A1F6UZ67-F1
#
_entry.id   AF-A0A1F6UZ67-F1
#
_cell.length_a   1.000
_cell.length_b   1.000
_cell.length_c   1.000
_cell.angle_alpha   90.00
_cell.angle_beta   90.00
_cell.angle_gamma   90.00
#
_symmetry.space_group_name_H-M   'P 1'
#
loop_
_entity.id
_entity.type
_entity.pdbx_description
1 polymer ?
#
loop_
_entity_poly.entity_id
_entity_poly.type
_entity_poly.pdbx_seq_one_letter_code
_entity_poly.pdbx_strand_id
1 'polypeptide(L)'
;MMERAVSNRCRYLEADPGGHYESYFQRANHPERPHAFWIRYTVFCPKGRPGDAAGELWAIYFDGERERVLGILFYRRVDVTPLGGGVGLCV
;
A
#
# COMPACT_ATOMS: atom_id res chain seq x y z
N MET A 1 16.74 -14.81 -13.57
CA MET A 1 16.31 -14.67 -12.16
C MET A 1 15.76 -13.27 -12.01
N MET A 2 14.45 -13.10 -11.82
CA MET A 2 13.85 -11.77 -11.66
C MET A 2 14.25 -11.25 -10.27
N GLU A 3 14.84 -10.06 -10.20
CA GLU A 3 15.27 -9.45 -8.94
C GLU A 3 14.05 -9.08 -8.07
N ARG A 4 14.11 -9.32 -6.76
CA ARG A 4 12.98 -9.11 -5.82
C ARG A 4 12.38 -7.71 -5.92
N ALA A 5 13.21 -6.70 -6.19
CA ALA A 5 12.79 -5.32 -6.39
C ALA A 5 11.79 -5.17 -7.56
N VAL A 6 11.98 -5.92 -8.65
CA VAL A 6 11.11 -5.85 -9.83
C VAL A 6 9.75 -6.48 -9.56
N SER A 7 9.68 -7.54 -8.75
CA SER A 7 8.42 -8.19 -8.40
C SER A 7 7.54 -7.33 -7.50
N ASN A 8 8.15 -6.55 -6.61
CA ASN A 8 7.48 -5.78 -5.56
C ASN A 8 7.24 -4.30 -5.90
N ARG A 9 7.73 -3.81 -7.05
CA ARG A 9 7.56 -2.39 -7.43
C ARG A 9 6.10 -2.02 -7.68
N CYS A 10 5.79 -0.73 -7.49
CA CYS A 10 4.56 -0.09 -7.94
C CYS A 10 4.38 -0.27 -9.45
N ARG A 11 3.21 -0.74 -9.90
CA ARG A 11 2.87 -0.82 -11.33
C ARG A 11 1.90 0.28 -11.77
N TYR A 12 1.39 1.07 -10.83
CA TYR A 12 0.48 2.16 -11.14
C TYR A 12 1.14 3.19 -12.06
N LEU A 13 0.47 3.47 -13.18
CA LEU A 13 0.83 4.51 -14.12
C LEU A 13 -0.27 5.58 -14.09
N GLU A 14 0.12 6.78 -13.66
CA GLU A 14 -0.80 7.88 -13.31
C GLU A 14 -1.73 8.31 -14.47
N ALA A 15 -1.19 8.35 -15.70
CA ALA A 15 -1.91 8.78 -16.89
C ALA A 15 -2.54 7.63 -17.70
N ASP A 16 -2.53 6.40 -17.17
CA ASP A 16 -3.13 5.26 -17.88
C ASP A 16 -4.66 5.34 -17.86
N PRO A 17 -5.33 5.50 -19.02
CA PRO A 17 -6.79 5.58 -19.08
C PRO A 17 -7.46 4.23 -18.79
N GLY A 18 -6.72 3.13 -18.78
CA GLY A 18 -7.20 1.77 -18.51
C GLY A 18 -7.73 1.56 -17.10
N GLY A 19 -7.39 2.45 -16.17
CA GLY A 19 -7.63 2.28 -14.73
C GLY A 19 -6.61 1.34 -14.10
N HIS A 20 -6.59 1.29 -12.77
CA HIS A 20 -5.63 0.51 -12.00
C HIS A 20 -6.26 -0.04 -10.73
N TYR A 21 -5.86 -1.25 -10.37
CA TYR A 21 -6.12 -1.80 -9.04
C TYR A 21 -4.93 -2.66 -8.65
N GLU A 22 -4.26 -2.28 -7.58
CA GLU A 22 -3.11 -3.02 -7.08
C GLU A 22 -3.04 -2.93 -5.57
N SER A 23 -2.83 -4.07 -4.93
CA SER A 23 -2.77 -4.18 -3.47
C SER A 23 -1.52 -4.91 -3.06
N TYR A 24 -0.85 -4.37 -2.05
CA TYR A 24 0.37 -4.91 -1.48
C TYR A 24 0.14 -5.34 -0.05
N PHE A 25 0.83 -6.40 0.35
CA PHE A 25 0.70 -6.98 1.68
C PHE A 25 2.09 -7.18 2.28
N GLN A 26 2.32 -6.54 3.42
CA GLN A 26 3.48 -6.79 4.25
C GLN A 26 3.01 -7.39 5.57
N ARG A 27 3.69 -8.44 6.01
CA ARG A 27 3.44 -9.08 7.29
C ARG A 27 4.77 -9.39 7.94
N ALA A 28 4.88 -9.06 9.21
CA ALA A 28 5.95 -9.56 10.05
C ALA A 28 5.33 -10.17 11.31
N ASN A 29 5.77 -11.37 11.65
CA ASN A 29 5.42 -12.05 12.87
C ASN A 29 6.72 -12.29 13.63
N HIS A 30 6.78 -11.91 14.90
CA HIS A 30 7.95 -12.17 15.72
C HIS A 30 8.10 -13.70 15.88
N PRO A 31 9.29 -14.27 15.71
CA PRO A 31 9.47 -15.74 15.71
C PRO A 31 9.22 -16.43 17.07
N GLU A 32 9.02 -15.68 18.15
CA GLU A 32 9.12 -16.20 19.53
C GLU A 32 8.12 -15.52 20.46
N ARG A 33 7.91 -14.20 20.29
CA ARG A 33 6.97 -13.41 21.07
C ARG A 33 5.64 -13.27 20.33
N PRO A 34 4.51 -13.09 21.02
CA PRO A 34 3.20 -12.97 20.39
C PRO A 34 2.95 -11.56 19.82
N HIS A 35 3.91 -11.05 19.04
CA HIS A 35 3.85 -9.75 18.37
C HIS A 35 3.76 -9.94 16.85
N ALA A 36 2.88 -9.20 16.19
CA ALA A 36 2.81 -9.19 14.74
C ALA A 36 2.29 -7.84 14.22
N PHE A 37 2.65 -7.49 13.00
CA PHE A 37 1.99 -6.40 12.29
C PHE A 37 1.74 -6.77 10.85
N TRP A 38 0.58 -6.38 10.34
CA TRP A 38 0.22 -6.53 8.93
C TRP A 38 -0.13 -5.15 8.37
N ILE A 39 0.32 -4.91 7.14
CA ILE A 39 0.06 -3.69 6.40
C ILE A 39 -0.50 -4.10 5.04
N ARG A 40 -1.63 -3.52 4.67
CA ARG A 40 -2.17 -3.55 3.30
C ARG A 40 -2.24 -2.14 2.78
N TYR A 41 -1.69 -1.90 1.60
CA TYR A 41 -1.94 -0.65 0.89
C TYR A 41 -2.41 -0.94 -0.53
N THR A 42 -3.39 -0.17 -0.96
CA THR A 42 -4.09 -0.34 -2.23
C THR A 42 -4.00 0.95 -3.02
N VAL A 43 -3.66 0.87 -4.30
CA VAL A 43 -3.83 1.96 -5.27
C VAL A 43 -4.99 1.59 -6.17
N PHE A 44 -6.00 2.45 -6.22
CA PHE A 44 -7.18 2.31 -7.06
C PHE A 44 -7.32 3.52 -7.96
N CYS A 45 -7.45 3.30 -9.26
CA CYS A 45 -7.72 4.33 -10.26
C CYS A 45 -8.89 3.87 -11.13
N PRO A 46 -10.04 4.55 -11.10
CA PRO A 46 -11.16 4.20 -11.97
C PRO A 46 -10.79 4.41 -13.44
N LYS A 47 -11.20 3.46 -14.30
CA LYS A 47 -11.06 3.59 -15.75
C LYS A 47 -11.67 4.91 -16.25
N GLY A 48 -10.93 5.62 -17.11
CA GLY A 48 -11.35 6.89 -17.70
C GLY A 48 -11.44 8.07 -16.73
N ARG A 49 -11.05 7.90 -15.45
CA ARG A 49 -11.07 8.97 -14.44
C ARG A 49 -9.78 8.96 -13.61
N PRO A 50 -8.62 9.25 -14.22
CA PRO A 50 -7.33 9.23 -13.52
C PRO A 50 -7.26 10.20 -12.33
N GLY A 51 -7.96 11.34 -12.39
CA GLY A 51 -8.06 12.28 -11.26
C GLY A 51 -8.85 11.78 -10.05
N ASP A 52 -9.54 10.65 -10.16
CA ASP A 52 -10.23 9.98 -9.05
C ASP A 52 -9.38 8.86 -8.42
N ALA A 53 -8.09 8.80 -8.72
CA ALA A 53 -7.18 7.84 -8.10
C ALA A 53 -7.12 8.02 -6.58
N ALA A 54 -7.11 6.91 -5.86
CA ALA A 54 -7.11 6.86 -4.42
C ALA A 54 -6.16 5.77 -3.89
N GLY A 55 -5.54 6.10 -2.75
CA GLY A 55 -4.77 5.21 -1.92
C GLY A 55 -5.58 4.81 -0.69
N GLU A 56 -5.56 3.54 -0.34
CA GLU A 56 -6.01 3.03 0.95
C GLU A 56 -4.82 2.43 1.69
N LEU A 57 -4.67 2.73 2.97
CA LEU A 57 -3.71 2.09 3.87
C LEU A 57 -4.48 1.49 5.05
N TRP A 58 -4.36 0.18 5.21
CA TRP A 58 -4.79 -0.53 6.40
C TRP A 58 -3.55 -1.04 7.14
N ALA A 59 -3.49 -0.82 8.44
CA ALA A 59 -2.45 -1.40 9.27
C ALA A 59 -3.07 -1.95 10.56
N ILE A 60 -2.54 -3.10 10.98
CA ILE A 60 -2.90 -3.73 12.23
C ILE A 60 -1.64 -4.11 12.98
N TYR A 61 -1.67 -3.95 14.30
CA TYR A 61 -0.66 -4.42 15.22
C TYR A 61 -1.32 -5.33 16.27
N PHE A 62 -0.69 -6.47 16.49
CA PHE A 62 -1.06 -7.48 17.46
C PHE A 62 -0.03 -7.49 18.58
N ASP A 63 -0.48 -7.19 19.81
CA ASP A 63 0.30 -7.22 21.04
C ASP A 63 -0.30 -8.29 21.95
N GLY A 64 0.08 -9.54 21.72
CA GLY A 64 -0.45 -10.69 22.46
C GLY A 64 0.08 -10.81 23.88
N GLU A 65 1.14 -10.07 24.25
CA GLU A 65 1.58 -9.98 25.65
C GLU A 65 0.63 -9.14 26.49
N ARG A 66 -0.08 -8.18 25.86
CA ARG A 66 -1.08 -7.33 26.49
C ARG A 66 -2.51 -7.62 26.05
N GLU A 67 -2.73 -8.71 25.32
CA GLU A 67 -4.02 -9.08 24.71
C GLU A 67 -4.70 -7.93 23.96
N ARG A 68 -3.90 -7.17 23.19
CA ARG A 68 -4.37 -5.95 22.51
C ARG A 68 -4.19 -6.05 21.01
N VAL A 69 -5.18 -5.54 20.28
CA VAL A 69 -5.13 -5.37 18.84
C VAL A 69 -5.41 -3.91 18.51
N LEU A 70 -4.55 -3.29 17.71
CA LEU A 70 -4.69 -1.91 17.25
C LEU A 70 -4.79 -1.91 15.73
N GLY A 71 -5.86 -1.32 15.19
CA GLY A 71 -6.11 -1.24 13.76
C GLY A 71 -6.36 0.20 13.31
N ILE A 72 -5.84 0.54 12.15
CA ILE A 72 -6.07 1.83 11.49
C ILE A 72 -6.44 1.59 10.02
N LEU A 73 -7.28 2.47 9.49
CA LEU A 73 -7.63 2.55 8.09
C LEU A 73 -7.54 4.02 7.67
N PHE A 74 -6.71 4.28 6.67
CA PHE A 74 -6.59 5.57 6.02
C PHE A 74 -7.03 5.45 4.57
N TYR A 75 -7.76 6.46 4.12
CA TYR A 75 -8.12 6.63 2.72
C TYR A 75 -7.74 8.04 2.29
N ARG A 76 -7.02 8.14 1.17
CA ARG A 76 -6.54 9.41 0.63
C ARG A 76 -6.73 9.39 -0.88
N ARG A 77 -7.10 10.52 -1.46
CA ARG A 77 -6.86 10.73 -2.90
C ARG A 77 -5.36 10.74 -3.13
N VAL A 78 -4.92 10.15 -4.24
CA VAL A 78 -3.52 10.24 -4.64
C VAL A 78 -3.34 11.63 -5.23
N ASP A 79 -2.67 12.51 -4.48
CA ASP A 79 -2.37 13.86 -4.96
C ASP A 79 -1.32 13.76 -6.07
N VAL A 80 -1.73 14.12 -7.28
CA VAL A 80 -0.88 14.19 -8.47
C VAL A 80 0.04 15.39 -8.31
N THR A 81 1.21 15.18 -7.71
CA THR A 81 2.29 16.15 -7.74
C THR A 81 3.34 15.62 -8.71
N PRO A 82 3.77 16.37 -9.74
CA PRO A 82 4.86 15.94 -10.60
C PRO A 82 6.15 15.90 -9.78
N LEU A 83 6.41 14.77 -9.13
CA LEU A 83 7.72 14.46 -8.60
C LEU A 83 8.56 14.01 -9.78
N GLY A 84 9.40 14.93 -10.27
CA GLY A 84 10.38 14.63 -11.30
C GLY A 84 11.17 13.37 -10.93
N GLY A 85 11.05 12.34 -11.78
CA GLY A 85 11.96 11.20 -11.78
C GLY A 85 11.85 10.28 -10.57
N GLY A 86 10.68 9.68 -10.35
CA GLY A 86 10.55 8.51 -9.48
C GLY A 86 9.27 8.54 -8.65
N VAL A 87 8.34 7.66 -9.00
CA VAL A 87 7.12 7.40 -8.20
C VAL A 87 7.51 6.67 -6.91
N GLY A 88 8.03 7.44 -5.95
CA GLY A 88 8.01 7.07 -4.55
C GLY A 88 6.62 7.35 -4.02
N LEU A 89 5.81 6.30 -3.86
CA LEU A 89 4.62 6.37 -3.03
C LEU A 89 5.12 6.66 -1.59
N CYS A 90 5.12 7.93 -1.17
CA CYS A 90 5.30 8.25 0.25
C CYS A 90 3.99 7.88 0.96
N VAL A 91 3.96 6.65 1.47
CA VAL A 91 3.13 6.27 2.62
C VAL A 91 3.86 6.65 3.90
#